data_AF-A0A7Y8I536-F1
#
_entry.id   AF-A0A7Y8I536-F1
#
_cell.length_a   1.000
_cell.length_b   1.000
_cell.length_c   1.000
_cell.angle_alpha   90.00
_cell.angle_beta   90.00
_cell.angle_gamma   90.00
#
_symmetry.space_group_name_H-M   'P 1'
#
loop_
_entity.id
_entity.type
_entity.pdbx_description
1 polymer ?
#
loop_
_entity_poly.entity_id
_entity_poly.type
_entity_poly.pdbx_seq_one_letter_code
_entity_poly.pdbx_strand_id
1 'polypeptide(L)'
;MKHLLVTIAFVLSFAEINEAAVNRHINSYGYFYAQLSPHGVWMEFEDGIVAWRPTIMRRGWAPYSYGRWVWTDYGWYWDSYESFGYITYHYGRWHYDDYYGWIWIPDYDWGPAWVEWRYDDNYIGWAPLPPYAIFSINIGIHFSINYVTPYNHWQFVNYNHMCDPYVYNHYVGPKYKYRIFSNTKYRNDYGYDDGRIINRGVDIREVRSRTGQDIRQRNLVQVSDPRELNRSEKERNKDRNRNEIGSYIPPRDELVRDNIRNVDVRKIERKSSLESSKLEIGKRNSNTVGKDVRVRTEDGKNINREKEIIIAQPETRQRVQEREITERNRTQTPNEIEHQKRDVTISREKKNIQLETPRTNKREVKTETKTDTRSTEIRIQKREVEKRNFDLKNNEQRRTQDSRNSERTRTR
;
A
#
# COMPACT_ATOMS: atom_id res chain seq x y z
N MET A 1 38.57 -38.84 14.14
CA MET A 1 37.80 -37.63 14.52
C MET A 1 38.49 -36.39 13.93
N LYS A 2 38.01 -35.82 12.80
CA LYS A 2 38.60 -34.58 12.20
C LYS A 2 37.59 -33.62 11.54
N HIS A 3 36.27 -33.86 11.66
CA HIS A 3 35.23 -33.06 10.97
C HIS A 3 34.44 -32.07 11.85
N LEU A 4 34.76 -31.94 13.14
CA LEU A 4 34.00 -31.08 14.08
C LEU A 4 34.55 -29.65 14.18
N LEU A 5 35.84 -29.42 13.89
CA LEU A 5 36.47 -28.10 14.03
C LEU A 5 36.11 -27.13 12.90
N VAL A 6 35.92 -27.62 11.67
CA VAL A 6 35.63 -26.76 10.50
C VAL A 6 34.26 -26.10 10.63
N THR A 7 33.23 -26.84 11.05
CA THR A 7 31.89 -26.30 11.28
C THR A 7 31.85 -25.30 12.43
N ILE A 8 32.56 -25.55 13.53
CA ILE A 8 32.65 -24.58 14.65
C ILE A 8 33.34 -23.29 14.20
N ALA A 9 34.46 -23.37 13.46
CA ALA A 9 35.14 -22.20 12.91
C ALA A 9 34.27 -21.41 11.92
N PHE A 10 33.51 -22.10 11.06
CA PHE A 10 32.55 -21.45 10.15
C PHE A 10 31.42 -20.74 10.91
N VAL A 11 30.81 -21.40 11.91
CA VAL A 11 29.71 -20.81 12.70
C VAL A 11 30.17 -19.59 13.50
N LEU A 12 31.38 -19.63 14.08
CA LEU A 12 31.97 -18.48 14.77
C LEU A 12 32.22 -17.32 13.79
N SER A 13 32.85 -17.58 12.65
CA SER A 13 33.10 -16.55 11.62
C SER A 13 31.80 -15.91 11.10
N PHE A 14 30.74 -16.69 10.87
CA PHE A 14 29.44 -16.17 10.45
C PHE A 14 28.76 -15.35 11.55
N ALA A 15 28.94 -15.69 12.84
CA ALA A 15 28.41 -14.91 13.95
C ALA A 15 29.10 -13.53 14.04
N GLU A 16 30.44 -13.49 13.99
CA GLU A 16 31.22 -12.25 14.02
C GLU A 16 30.91 -11.31 12.85
N ILE A 17 30.73 -11.86 11.64
CA ILE A 17 30.36 -11.08 10.44
C ILE A 17 28.98 -10.43 10.62
N ASN A 18 28.00 -11.15 11.16
CA ASN A 18 26.66 -10.62 11.41
C ASN A 18 26.67 -9.54 12.50
N GLU A 19 27.38 -9.74 13.61
CA GLU A 19 27.50 -8.74 14.66
C GLU A 19 28.21 -7.46 14.17
N ALA A 20 29.24 -7.59 13.34
CA ALA A 20 29.90 -6.45 12.69
C ALA A 20 29.00 -5.71 11.68
N ALA A 21 28.11 -6.43 10.97
CA ALA A 21 27.13 -5.83 10.07
C ALA A 21 26.03 -5.07 10.83
N VAL A 22 25.49 -5.68 11.89
CA VAL A 22 24.48 -5.07 12.78
C VAL A 22 25.03 -3.81 13.44
N ASN A 23 26.24 -3.85 14.04
CA ASN A 23 26.85 -2.67 14.64
C ASN A 23 27.11 -1.54 13.62
N ARG A 24 27.49 -1.87 12.38
CA ARG A 24 27.61 -0.89 11.28
C ARG A 24 26.27 -0.26 10.92
N HIS A 25 25.20 -1.07 10.86
CA HIS A 25 23.83 -0.60 10.62
C HIS A 25 23.30 0.26 11.78
N ILE A 26 23.72 0.00 13.02
CA ILE A 26 23.38 0.80 14.20
C ILE A 26 24.04 2.19 14.15
N ASN A 27 25.37 2.25 14.05
CA ASN A 27 26.11 3.51 14.02
C ASN A 27 25.69 4.43 12.86
N SER A 28 25.41 3.83 11.68
CA SER A 28 24.93 4.55 10.48
C SER A 28 23.72 5.44 10.76
N TYR A 29 22.71 4.92 11.47
CA TYR A 29 21.47 5.65 11.75
C TYR A 29 21.35 6.03 13.22
N GLY A 30 22.49 6.21 13.90
CA GLY A 30 22.57 6.25 15.35
C GLY A 30 21.59 7.24 16.00
N TYR A 31 21.37 8.40 15.38
CA TYR A 31 20.37 9.36 15.84
C TYR A 31 18.95 8.73 15.95
N PHE A 32 18.50 8.00 14.93
CA PHE A 32 17.19 7.35 14.92
C PHE A 32 17.08 6.28 16.02
N TYR A 33 18.14 5.50 16.28
CA TYR A 33 18.13 4.52 17.38
C TYR A 33 17.89 5.17 18.74
N ALA A 34 18.59 6.28 19.02
CA ALA A 34 18.45 7.01 20.27
C ALA A 34 17.05 7.60 20.46
N GLN A 35 16.45 8.21 19.41
CA GLN A 35 15.14 8.85 19.51
C GLN A 35 13.95 7.89 19.46
N LEU A 36 14.07 6.72 18.81
CA LEU A 36 12.96 5.78 18.65
C LEU A 36 12.88 4.71 19.75
N SER A 37 13.97 4.49 20.50
CA SER A 37 13.98 3.53 21.63
C SER A 37 12.93 3.81 22.72
N PRO A 38 12.58 5.06 23.08
CA PRO A 38 11.48 5.35 24.03
C PRO A 38 10.06 5.04 23.51
N HIS A 39 9.91 4.67 22.22
CA HIS A 39 8.62 4.57 21.54
C HIS A 39 8.33 3.17 20.95
N GLY A 40 9.31 2.26 20.99
CA GLY A 40 9.21 0.93 20.39
C GLY A 40 10.42 0.06 20.71
N VAL A 41 10.55 -1.08 20.04
CA VAL A 41 11.70 -1.99 20.16
C VAL A 41 12.48 -2.06 18.85
N TRP A 42 13.80 -2.15 18.93
CA TRP A 42 14.66 -2.45 17.80
C TRP A 42 14.86 -3.96 17.68
N MET A 43 14.80 -4.47 16.46
CA MET A 43 14.84 -5.90 16.19
C MET A 43 15.80 -6.22 15.04
N GLU A 44 16.65 -7.23 15.24
CA GLU A 44 17.59 -7.77 14.25
C GLU A 44 16.90 -8.83 13.40
N PHE A 45 16.92 -8.61 12.08
CA PHE A 45 16.39 -9.50 11.03
C PHE A 45 17.52 -10.18 10.26
N GLU A 46 17.15 -11.02 9.28
CA GLU A 46 18.09 -11.63 8.32
C GLU A 46 18.93 -10.57 7.56
N ASP A 47 20.09 -10.98 7.05
CA ASP A 47 21.08 -10.14 6.33
C ASP A 47 21.63 -8.92 7.11
N GLY A 48 21.51 -8.92 8.45
CA GLY A 48 22.02 -7.83 9.31
C GLY A 48 21.16 -6.56 9.28
N ILE A 49 19.96 -6.64 8.71
CA ILE A 49 18.97 -5.55 8.71
C ILE A 49 18.41 -5.39 10.13
N VAL A 50 18.35 -4.15 10.62
CA VAL A 50 17.74 -3.84 11.92
C VAL A 50 16.55 -2.91 11.71
N ALA A 51 15.37 -3.30 12.19
CA ALA A 51 14.13 -2.55 12.02
C ALA A 51 13.50 -2.21 13.37
N TRP A 52 12.79 -1.09 13.42
CA TRP A 52 12.07 -0.61 14.60
C TRP A 52 10.60 -1.03 14.55
N ARG A 53 10.04 -1.44 15.70
CA ARG A 53 8.62 -1.77 15.87
C ARG A 53 8.00 -0.89 16.95
N PRO A 54 7.02 -0.04 16.66
CA PRO A 54 6.29 0.72 17.68
C PRO A 54 5.51 -0.21 18.62
N THR A 55 5.53 0.05 19.92
CA THR A 55 4.91 -0.83 20.93
C THR A 55 3.56 -0.32 21.46
N ILE A 56 3.37 1.00 21.61
CA ILE A 56 2.19 1.59 22.24
C ILE A 56 1.23 2.16 21.19
N MET A 57 0.67 1.26 20.36
CA MET A 57 -0.19 1.66 19.21
C MET A 57 -1.68 1.37 19.44
N ARG A 58 -2.54 2.23 18.88
CA ARG A 58 -4.00 2.06 18.92
C ARG A 58 -4.42 0.82 18.10
N ARG A 59 -5.49 0.13 18.50
CA ARG A 59 -6.02 -1.02 17.74
C ARG A 59 -6.40 -0.57 16.31
N GLY A 60 -5.78 -1.21 15.31
CA GLY A 60 -5.99 -0.86 13.90
C GLY A 60 -5.17 0.33 13.39
N TRP A 61 -4.21 0.82 14.18
CA TRP A 61 -3.21 1.80 13.74
C TRP A 61 -2.36 1.27 12.57
N ALA A 62 -1.95 2.19 11.71
CA ALA A 62 -0.97 1.96 10.65
C ALA A 62 -0.09 3.22 10.46
N PRO A 63 1.04 3.13 9.75
CA PRO A 63 1.76 4.31 9.27
C PRO A 63 0.84 5.27 8.51
N TYR A 64 1.08 6.58 8.64
CA TYR A 64 0.27 7.62 8.03
C TYR A 64 -1.22 7.55 8.41
N SER A 65 -1.53 7.16 9.67
CA SER A 65 -2.91 7.04 10.18
C SER A 65 -3.33 8.05 11.25
N TYR A 66 -2.42 8.79 11.89
CA TYR A 66 -2.76 9.76 12.95
C TYR A 66 -2.01 11.10 12.80
N GLY A 67 -2.57 11.95 11.94
CA GLY A 67 -2.00 13.24 11.54
C GLY A 67 -2.93 13.90 10.52
N ARG A 68 -2.38 14.74 9.63
CA ARG A 68 -3.11 15.31 8.48
C ARG A 68 -2.19 15.52 7.28
N TRP A 69 -2.79 15.61 6.09
CA TRP A 69 -2.07 16.09 4.90
C TRP A 69 -1.99 17.61 4.87
N VAL A 70 -0.83 18.11 4.43
CA VAL A 70 -0.53 19.54 4.28
C VAL A 70 0.15 19.75 2.93
N TRP A 71 -0.34 20.72 2.14
CA TRP A 71 0.36 21.10 0.91
C TRP A 71 1.51 22.07 1.22
N THR A 72 2.71 21.75 0.74
CA THR A 72 3.94 22.50 0.97
C THR A 72 4.64 22.84 -0.35
N ASP A 73 5.68 23.67 -0.26
CA ASP A 73 6.72 23.85 -1.28
C ASP A 73 7.30 22.52 -1.80
N TYR A 74 7.44 21.49 -0.94
CA TYR A 74 7.87 20.14 -1.33
C TYR A 74 6.71 19.16 -1.65
N GLY A 75 5.47 19.66 -1.76
CA GLY A 75 4.28 18.87 -2.08
C GLY A 75 3.51 18.39 -0.85
N TRP A 76 2.97 17.16 -0.89
CA TRP A 76 2.18 16.60 0.22
C TRP A 76 3.06 16.17 1.39
N TYR A 77 3.03 16.97 2.45
CA TYR A 77 3.68 16.70 3.73
C TYR A 77 2.72 16.02 4.71
N TRP A 78 3.21 15.00 5.42
CA TRP A 78 2.44 14.35 6.48
C TRP A 78 2.70 15.00 7.84
N ASP A 79 1.75 15.81 8.31
CA ASP A 79 1.79 16.49 9.60
C ASP A 79 1.28 15.54 10.70
N SER A 80 2.18 14.65 11.14
CA SER A 80 1.98 13.62 12.17
C SER A 80 1.69 14.17 13.56
N TYR A 81 0.85 13.45 14.32
CA TYR A 81 0.59 13.69 15.74
C TYR A 81 1.28 12.66 16.65
N GLU A 82 1.97 11.66 16.10
CA GLU A 82 2.87 10.78 16.85
C GLU A 82 4.25 11.45 17.10
N SER A 83 4.79 11.31 18.32
CA SER A 83 6.06 11.93 18.74
C SER A 83 7.29 11.42 17.96
N PHE A 84 7.22 10.20 17.42
CA PHE A 84 8.25 9.61 16.55
C PHE A 84 8.06 9.95 15.06
N GLY A 85 6.93 10.52 14.67
CA GLY A 85 6.54 10.65 13.26
C GLY A 85 7.42 11.59 12.45
N TYR A 86 8.07 12.57 13.10
CA TYR A 86 9.05 13.46 12.46
C TYR A 86 10.29 12.71 11.94
N ILE A 87 10.54 11.49 12.42
CA ILE A 87 11.51 10.56 11.84
C ILE A 87 10.79 9.64 10.86
N THR A 88 9.86 8.82 11.34
CA THR A 88 9.42 7.62 10.60
C THR A 88 8.51 7.87 9.41
N TYR A 89 8.05 9.10 9.20
CA TYR A 89 7.24 9.48 8.04
C TYR A 89 7.98 10.35 7.01
N HIS A 90 9.20 10.79 7.36
CA HIS A 90 10.06 11.58 6.48
C HIS A 90 11.37 10.87 6.11
N TYR A 91 11.77 9.88 6.90
CA TYR A 91 12.91 9.00 6.68
C TYR A 91 12.47 7.53 6.61
N GLY A 92 13.33 6.67 6.07
CA GLY A 92 13.12 5.22 6.06
C GLY A 92 11.90 4.74 5.27
N ARG A 93 11.50 3.48 5.51
CA ARG A 93 10.38 2.80 4.84
C ARG A 93 9.65 1.88 5.82
N TRP A 94 8.39 1.57 5.53
CA TRP A 94 7.54 0.75 6.40
C TRP A 94 7.13 -0.56 5.73
N HIS A 95 7.45 -1.69 6.36
CA HIS A 95 6.95 -3.02 5.96
C HIS A 95 5.86 -3.46 6.93
N TYR A 96 4.84 -4.15 6.43
CA TYR A 96 3.92 -4.90 7.29
C TYR A 96 4.39 -6.35 7.31
N ASP A 97 4.90 -6.79 8.46
CA ASP A 97 5.26 -8.18 8.67
C ASP A 97 4.09 -9.01 9.20
N ASP A 98 3.92 -10.24 8.70
CA ASP A 98 2.81 -11.12 9.09
C ASP A 98 2.77 -11.49 10.58
N TYR A 99 3.92 -11.44 11.29
CA TYR A 99 4.02 -11.76 12.71
C TYR A 99 4.31 -10.52 13.59
N TYR A 100 5.22 -9.64 13.15
CA TYR A 100 5.58 -8.43 13.87
C TYR A 100 4.63 -7.25 13.61
N GLY A 101 3.82 -7.31 12.54
CA GLY A 101 3.00 -6.17 12.09
C GLY A 101 3.87 -5.08 11.47
N TRP A 102 3.46 -3.82 11.58
CA TRP A 102 4.21 -2.69 11.04
C TRP A 102 5.59 -2.54 11.69
N ILE A 103 6.63 -2.62 10.85
CA ILE A 103 8.04 -2.37 11.18
C ILE A 103 8.62 -1.30 10.25
N TRP A 104 9.53 -0.48 10.77
CA TRP A 104 10.18 0.61 10.04
C TRP A 104 11.67 0.33 9.87
N ILE A 105 12.17 0.44 8.65
CA ILE A 105 13.58 0.24 8.30
C ILE A 105 14.18 1.63 8.00
N PRO A 106 15.30 2.01 8.65
CA PRO A 106 15.96 3.30 8.42
C PRO A 106 16.42 3.55 6.98
N ASP A 107 16.43 4.82 6.57
CA ASP A 107 17.08 5.34 5.37
C ASP A 107 17.39 6.83 5.57
N TYR A 108 18.39 7.38 4.87
CA TYR A 108 18.82 8.79 5.03
C TYR A 108 18.05 9.78 4.16
N ASP A 109 17.41 9.33 3.08
CA ASP A 109 16.72 10.21 2.14
C ASP A 109 15.48 10.82 2.81
N TRP A 110 15.54 12.13 3.12
CA TRP A 110 14.39 12.88 3.64
C TRP A 110 13.36 13.11 2.52
N GLY A 111 12.08 12.92 2.84
CA GLY A 111 10.96 13.33 1.99
C GLY A 111 9.78 13.86 2.80
N PRO A 112 8.89 14.67 2.21
CA PRO A 112 7.73 15.24 2.92
C PRO A 112 6.71 14.15 3.34
N ALA A 113 6.64 13.06 2.58
CA ALA A 113 6.07 11.78 2.99
C ALA A 113 6.56 10.66 2.06
N TRP A 114 6.76 9.45 2.60
CA TRP A 114 7.07 8.24 1.82
C TRP A 114 5.84 7.32 1.70
N VAL A 115 4.94 7.68 0.78
CA VAL A 115 3.69 6.96 0.46
C VAL A 115 3.49 6.70 -1.03
N GLU A 116 2.82 5.60 -1.37
CA GLU A 116 2.14 5.44 -2.65
C GLU A 116 0.82 6.24 -2.66
N TRP A 117 0.37 6.67 -3.85
CA TRP A 117 -0.90 7.39 -4.02
C TRP A 117 -1.89 6.64 -4.92
N ARG A 118 -3.17 6.67 -4.56
CA ARG A 118 -4.29 6.19 -5.37
C ARG A 118 -5.47 7.15 -5.30
N TYR A 119 -6.20 7.28 -6.41
CA TYR A 119 -7.32 8.21 -6.51
C TYR A 119 -8.37 7.78 -7.55
N ASP A 120 -9.63 8.09 -7.28
CA ASP A 120 -10.74 8.05 -8.25
C ASP A 120 -11.47 9.39 -8.25
N ASP A 121 -12.71 9.45 -8.74
CA ASP A 121 -13.46 10.72 -8.77
C ASP A 121 -13.95 11.21 -7.40
N ASN A 122 -14.07 10.31 -6.41
CA ASN A 122 -14.68 10.54 -5.10
C ASN A 122 -13.72 10.32 -3.94
N TYR A 123 -12.73 9.46 -4.10
CA TYR A 123 -11.78 9.06 -3.06
C TYR A 123 -10.34 9.36 -3.45
N ILE A 124 -9.56 9.76 -2.45
CA ILE A 124 -8.11 9.76 -2.46
C ILE A 124 -7.60 8.85 -1.35
N GLY A 125 -6.47 8.20 -1.58
CA GLY A 125 -5.86 7.31 -0.61
C GLY A 125 -4.36 7.15 -0.79
N TRP A 126 -3.75 6.66 0.26
CA TRP A 126 -2.31 6.49 0.39
C TRP A 126 -2.00 5.19 1.13
N ALA A 127 -0.82 4.64 0.87
CA ALA A 127 -0.24 3.57 1.66
C ALA A 127 1.25 3.85 1.89
N PRO A 128 1.84 3.45 3.03
CA PRO A 128 3.28 3.57 3.25
C PRO A 128 4.09 2.88 2.13
N LEU A 129 5.20 3.50 1.72
CA LEU A 129 6.15 2.84 0.82
C LEU A 129 6.94 1.74 1.55
N PRO A 130 7.07 0.55 0.95
CA PRO A 130 7.82 -0.58 1.51
C PRO A 130 9.34 -0.36 1.39
N PRO A 131 10.16 -1.13 2.12
CA PRO A 131 11.63 -1.14 2.01
C PRO A 131 12.20 -1.41 0.61
N TYR A 132 11.39 -1.99 -0.29
CA TYR A 132 11.75 -2.23 -1.70
C TYR A 132 11.62 -0.97 -2.58
N ALA A 133 11.01 0.12 -2.09
CA ALA A 133 10.69 1.31 -2.87
C ALA A 133 11.82 2.35 -2.88
N ILE A 134 12.47 2.47 -4.04
CA ILE A 134 13.66 3.26 -4.31
C ILE A 134 13.26 4.53 -5.08
N PHE A 135 13.82 5.67 -4.69
CA PHE A 135 13.60 6.96 -5.37
C PHE A 135 14.77 7.33 -6.30
N SER A 136 14.58 7.31 -7.62
CA SER A 136 15.60 7.83 -8.56
C SER A 136 15.10 9.10 -9.24
N ILE A 137 15.97 10.11 -9.40
CA ILE A 137 15.57 11.48 -9.78
C ILE A 137 14.81 11.51 -11.13
N ASN A 138 15.15 10.59 -12.04
CA ASN A 138 14.62 10.54 -13.40
C ASN A 138 13.28 9.78 -13.52
N ILE A 139 12.99 8.89 -12.56
CA ILE A 139 11.87 7.93 -12.62
C ILE A 139 10.82 8.19 -11.52
N GLY A 140 11.22 8.82 -10.40
CA GLY A 140 10.45 8.83 -9.17
C GLY A 140 10.61 7.51 -8.42
N ILE A 141 9.51 6.99 -7.85
CA ILE A 141 9.53 5.69 -7.18
C ILE A 141 9.56 4.54 -8.19
N HIS A 142 10.39 3.55 -7.92
CA HIS A 142 10.38 2.22 -8.52
C HIS A 142 10.69 1.18 -7.42
N PHE A 143 10.52 -0.12 -7.71
CA PHE A 143 10.66 -1.18 -6.72
C PHE A 143 11.77 -2.17 -7.13
N SER A 144 12.61 -2.63 -6.19
CA SER A 144 13.63 -3.66 -6.44
C SER A 144 13.03 -5.05 -6.75
N ILE A 145 11.75 -5.24 -6.43
CA ILE A 145 10.99 -6.48 -6.66
C ILE A 145 9.61 -6.17 -7.22
N ASN A 146 8.92 -7.17 -7.75
CA ASN A 146 7.51 -7.07 -8.13
C ASN A 146 6.60 -7.05 -6.88
N TYR A 147 6.62 -5.92 -6.15
CA TYR A 147 5.79 -5.69 -4.97
C TYR A 147 4.49 -4.97 -5.36
N VAL A 148 3.38 -5.35 -4.72
CA VAL A 148 2.09 -4.67 -4.85
C VAL A 148 1.52 -4.48 -3.46
N THR A 149 1.40 -3.23 -2.98
CA THR A 149 0.96 -2.95 -1.62
C THR A 149 -0.47 -3.45 -1.37
N PRO A 150 -0.66 -4.42 -0.44
CA PRO A 150 -1.96 -5.03 -0.15
C PRO A 150 -3.07 -4.01 0.16
N TYR A 151 -4.26 -4.22 -0.41
CA TYR A 151 -5.38 -3.27 -0.36
C TYR A 151 -5.78 -2.84 1.07
N ASN A 152 -5.53 -3.68 2.08
CA ASN A 152 -5.81 -3.42 3.49
C ASN A 152 -4.87 -2.36 4.11
N HIS A 153 -3.66 -2.17 3.57
CA HIS A 153 -2.67 -1.20 4.05
C HIS A 153 -2.99 0.24 3.61
N TRP A 154 -3.78 0.40 2.55
CA TRP A 154 -4.21 1.70 2.05
C TRP A 154 -5.22 2.36 2.97
N GLN A 155 -5.03 3.62 3.34
CA GLN A 155 -6.10 4.45 3.87
C GLN A 155 -6.75 5.23 2.72
N PHE A 156 -8.08 5.28 2.70
CA PHE A 156 -8.86 6.06 1.73
C PHE A 156 -9.81 6.98 2.49
N VAL A 157 -10.01 8.19 1.96
CA VAL A 157 -11.01 9.17 2.41
C VAL A 157 -11.71 9.78 1.21
N ASN A 158 -12.91 10.32 1.40
CA ASN A 158 -13.47 11.25 0.41
C ASN A 158 -12.60 12.52 0.35
N TYR A 159 -12.40 13.11 -0.83
CA TYR A 159 -11.52 14.27 -1.04
C TYR A 159 -11.74 15.39 -0.02
N ASN A 160 -12.99 15.69 0.33
CA ASN A 160 -13.35 16.79 1.24
C ASN A 160 -12.72 16.67 2.64
N HIS A 161 -12.27 15.47 3.01
CA HIS A 161 -11.66 15.17 4.30
C HIS A 161 -10.14 14.97 4.24
N MET A 162 -9.50 15.03 3.07
CA MET A 162 -8.06 14.76 2.92
C MET A 162 -7.19 15.65 3.81
N CYS A 163 -7.52 16.95 3.87
CA CYS A 163 -6.79 17.95 4.64
C CYS A 163 -7.42 18.23 6.02
N ASP A 164 -8.42 17.44 6.44
CA ASP A 164 -9.04 17.65 7.75
C ASP A 164 -8.03 17.38 8.88
N PRO A 165 -7.97 18.23 9.93
CA PRO A 165 -7.10 17.99 11.08
C PRO A 165 -7.37 16.68 11.83
N TYR A 166 -8.47 15.99 11.53
CA TYR A 166 -8.83 14.71 12.13
C TYR A 166 -9.23 13.69 11.06
N VAL A 167 -8.51 13.68 9.92
CA VAL A 167 -8.77 12.82 8.74
C VAL A 167 -9.02 11.35 9.06
N TYR A 168 -8.46 10.84 10.16
CA TYR A 168 -8.65 9.48 10.65
C TYR A 168 -10.09 9.13 11.05
N ASN A 169 -10.94 10.12 11.36
CA ASN A 169 -12.37 9.93 11.58
C ASN A 169 -13.13 9.61 10.27
N HIS A 170 -12.51 9.85 9.12
CA HIS A 170 -13.12 9.77 7.78
C HIS A 170 -12.58 8.59 6.95
N TYR A 171 -11.74 7.72 7.54
CA TYR A 171 -11.21 6.55 6.85
C TYR A 171 -12.30 5.55 6.46
N VAL A 172 -12.25 5.12 5.20
CA VAL A 172 -13.11 4.07 4.64
C VAL A 172 -12.97 2.78 5.44
N GLY A 173 -14.07 2.35 6.06
CA GLY A 173 -14.12 1.12 6.85
C GLY A 173 -13.73 -0.13 6.03
N PRO A 174 -13.04 -1.14 6.63
CA PRO A 174 -12.41 -2.24 5.90
C PRO A 174 -13.30 -2.97 4.89
N LYS A 175 -14.60 -3.12 5.19
CA LYS A 175 -15.62 -3.75 4.31
C LYS A 175 -15.69 -3.13 2.91
N TYR A 176 -15.38 -1.85 2.75
CA TYR A 176 -15.47 -1.13 1.47
C TYR A 176 -14.10 -0.85 0.83
N LYS A 177 -13.01 -1.02 1.60
CA LYS A 177 -11.64 -0.66 1.23
C LYS A 177 -11.18 -1.36 -0.06
N TYR A 178 -11.47 -2.67 -0.21
CA TYR A 178 -11.17 -3.43 -1.44
C TYR A 178 -11.81 -2.82 -2.70
N ARG A 179 -13.10 -2.48 -2.65
CA ARG A 179 -13.83 -1.94 -3.82
C ARG A 179 -13.26 -0.60 -4.29
N ILE A 180 -12.87 0.27 -3.36
CA ILE A 180 -12.26 1.57 -3.69
C ILE A 180 -10.82 1.36 -4.19
N PHE A 181 -10.05 0.44 -3.59
CA PHE A 181 -8.74 0.05 -4.14
C PHE A 181 -8.84 -0.44 -5.60
N SER A 182 -9.80 -1.32 -5.92
CA SER A 182 -10.01 -1.82 -7.29
C SER A 182 -10.42 -0.75 -8.32
N ASN A 183 -11.13 0.30 -7.89
CA ASN A 183 -11.64 1.35 -8.78
C ASN A 183 -10.70 2.56 -8.93
N THR A 184 -9.73 2.71 -8.03
CA THR A 184 -8.79 3.83 -8.00
C THR A 184 -7.58 3.62 -8.94
N LYS A 185 -7.06 4.71 -9.49
CA LYS A 185 -5.86 4.76 -10.34
C LYS A 185 -4.64 5.02 -9.47
N TYR A 186 -3.51 4.38 -9.79
CA TYR A 186 -2.22 4.62 -9.13
C TYR A 186 -1.57 5.94 -9.60
N ARG A 187 -0.81 6.59 -8.72
CA ARG A 187 -0.08 7.83 -9.01
C ARG A 187 1.32 7.82 -8.41
N ASN A 188 2.32 8.03 -9.26
CA ASN A 188 3.71 8.27 -8.89
C ASN A 188 4.09 9.66 -9.41
N ASP A 189 4.32 10.61 -8.50
CA ASP A 189 4.77 11.96 -8.80
C ASP A 189 5.77 12.42 -7.73
N TYR A 190 6.84 11.62 -7.63
CA TYR A 190 8.04 11.99 -6.91
C TYR A 190 9.02 12.67 -7.86
N GLY A 191 9.70 13.70 -7.36
CA GLY A 191 10.73 14.41 -8.10
C GLY A 191 11.81 14.96 -7.19
N TYR A 192 12.76 15.68 -7.79
CA TYR A 192 13.87 16.32 -7.08
C TYR A 192 13.99 17.77 -7.54
N ASP A 193 14.17 18.69 -6.59
CA ASP A 193 14.35 20.12 -6.84
C ASP A 193 15.12 20.75 -5.68
N ASP A 194 16.00 21.72 -5.96
CA ASP A 194 16.87 22.41 -4.98
C ASP A 194 17.44 21.49 -3.87
N GLY A 195 18.08 20.39 -4.27
CA GLY A 195 18.70 19.42 -3.35
C GLY A 195 17.73 18.53 -2.56
N ARG A 196 16.40 18.72 -2.70
CA ARG A 196 15.35 18.09 -1.88
C ARG A 196 14.40 17.22 -2.71
N ILE A 197 13.83 16.22 -2.05
CA ILE A 197 12.83 15.31 -2.64
C ILE A 197 11.44 15.94 -2.52
N ILE A 198 10.69 15.93 -3.60
CA ILE A 198 9.31 16.42 -3.69
C ILE A 198 8.37 15.23 -3.88
N ASN A 199 7.26 15.19 -3.14
CA ASN A 199 6.16 14.24 -3.34
C ASN A 199 4.90 15.04 -3.70
N ARG A 200 4.62 15.24 -5.00
CA ARG A 200 3.41 15.95 -5.44
C ARG A 200 2.17 15.05 -5.41
N GLY A 201 2.35 13.73 -5.42
CA GLY A 201 1.27 12.75 -5.38
C GLY A 201 0.17 13.03 -6.40
N VAL A 202 -1.06 13.18 -5.91
CA VAL A 202 -2.19 13.71 -6.68
C VAL A 202 -2.10 15.24 -6.72
N ASP A 203 -2.13 15.82 -7.92
CA ASP A 203 -1.91 17.26 -8.13
C ASP A 203 -2.84 18.11 -7.26
N ILE A 204 -2.28 19.11 -6.57
CA ILE A 204 -3.02 20.06 -5.73
C ILE A 204 -4.20 20.74 -6.46
N ARG A 205 -4.10 20.93 -7.78
CA ARG A 205 -5.18 21.48 -8.63
C ARG A 205 -6.36 20.53 -8.73
N GLU A 206 -6.10 19.23 -8.87
CA GLU A 206 -7.11 18.17 -8.89
C GLU A 206 -7.82 18.11 -7.53
N VAL A 207 -7.05 18.11 -6.43
CA VAL A 207 -7.62 18.08 -5.07
C VAL A 207 -8.44 19.35 -4.77
N ARG A 208 -7.94 20.55 -5.09
CA ARG A 208 -8.71 21.80 -4.95
C ARG A 208 -9.99 21.80 -5.81
N SER A 209 -9.91 21.33 -7.05
CA SER A 209 -11.06 21.22 -7.97
C SER A 209 -12.16 20.32 -7.40
N ARG A 210 -11.78 19.15 -6.87
CA ARG A 210 -12.72 18.16 -6.33
C ARG A 210 -13.28 18.49 -4.94
N THR A 211 -12.55 19.28 -4.15
CA THR A 211 -12.98 19.69 -2.80
C THR A 211 -13.70 21.04 -2.74
N GLY A 212 -13.43 21.93 -3.70
CA GLY A 212 -13.79 23.35 -3.59
C GLY A 212 -13.03 24.09 -2.46
N GLN A 213 -12.02 23.47 -1.83
CA GLN A 213 -11.29 24.05 -0.70
C GLN A 213 -10.09 24.89 -1.15
N ASP A 214 -9.88 26.04 -0.50
CA ASP A 214 -8.65 26.83 -0.57
C ASP A 214 -7.51 26.13 0.21
N ILE A 215 -7.00 25.04 -0.35
CA ILE A 215 -5.86 24.30 0.21
C ILE A 215 -4.58 25.11 -0.05
N ARG A 216 -4.20 25.95 0.89
CA ARG A 216 -3.03 26.84 0.80
C ARG A 216 -1.72 26.07 0.82
N GLN A 217 -0.73 26.59 0.10
CA GLN A 217 0.65 26.14 0.24
C GLN A 217 1.27 26.74 1.50
N ARG A 218 2.08 25.93 2.18
CA ARG A 218 2.88 26.34 3.33
C ARG A 218 4.36 26.21 3.01
N ASN A 219 5.17 27.10 3.58
CA ASN A 219 6.63 27.02 3.47
C ASN A 219 7.14 26.01 4.50
N LEU A 220 7.99 25.06 4.09
CA LEU A 220 8.56 24.10 5.01
C LEU A 220 9.86 24.66 5.61
N VAL A 221 9.82 24.98 6.89
CA VAL A 221 10.96 25.52 7.63
C VAL A 221 11.73 24.39 8.32
N GLN A 222 13.05 24.43 8.21
CA GLN A 222 13.92 23.50 8.92
C GLN A 222 14.02 23.89 10.39
N VAL A 223 13.81 22.94 11.28
CA VAL A 223 13.88 23.09 12.73
C VAL A 223 15.17 22.41 13.23
N SER A 224 15.92 23.08 14.11
CA SER A 224 17.15 22.54 14.70
C SER A 224 16.91 21.71 15.96
N ASP A 225 15.89 22.04 16.77
CA ASP A 225 15.51 21.26 17.94
C ASP A 225 14.23 20.42 17.67
N PRO A 226 14.34 19.10 17.46
CA PRO A 226 13.19 18.26 17.16
C PRO A 226 12.18 18.18 18.32
N ARG A 227 12.51 18.67 19.53
CA ARG A 227 11.54 18.81 20.63
C ARG A 227 10.43 19.82 20.28
N GLU A 228 10.68 20.80 19.42
CA GLU A 228 9.65 21.72 18.89
C GLU A 228 8.62 21.00 18.00
N LEU A 229 8.93 19.79 17.53
CA LEU A 229 8.00 18.92 16.81
C LEU A 229 7.22 17.99 17.75
N ASN A 230 7.57 17.89 19.03
CA ASN A 230 6.79 17.13 20.01
C ASN A 230 5.59 17.94 20.55
N ARG A 231 4.76 18.45 19.62
CA ARG A 231 3.54 19.23 19.87
C ARG A 231 2.29 18.37 19.73
N SER A 232 1.33 18.58 20.62
CA SER A 232 0.05 17.85 20.61
C SER A 232 -0.79 18.18 19.37
N GLU A 233 -1.68 17.25 19.02
CA GLU A 233 -2.73 17.42 18.01
C GLU A 233 -3.51 18.75 18.19
N LYS A 234 -3.84 19.12 19.45
CA LYS A 234 -4.54 20.37 19.77
C LYS A 234 -3.72 21.62 19.43
N GLU A 235 -2.41 21.58 19.58
CA GLU A 235 -1.51 22.70 19.25
C GLU A 235 -1.25 22.78 17.75
N ARG A 236 -0.99 21.64 17.10
CA ARG A 236 -0.86 21.56 15.64
C ARG A 236 -2.16 22.01 14.93
N ASN A 237 -3.34 21.75 15.52
CA ASN A 237 -4.61 22.24 14.98
C ASN A 237 -4.82 23.76 15.18
N LYS A 238 -4.42 24.36 16.32
CA LYS A 238 -4.39 25.84 16.46
C LYS A 238 -3.56 26.49 15.36
N ASP A 239 -2.39 25.91 15.07
CA ASP A 239 -1.44 26.42 14.08
C ASP A 239 -1.83 26.13 12.62
N ARG A 240 -3.00 25.55 12.33
CA ARG A 240 -3.41 25.14 10.97
C ARG A 240 -3.39 26.27 9.93
N ASN A 241 -3.60 27.51 10.37
CA ASN A 241 -3.68 28.70 9.52
C ASN A 241 -2.33 29.42 9.31
N ARG A 242 -1.22 29.01 9.95
CA ARG A 242 0.10 29.65 9.71
C ARG A 242 0.61 29.35 8.30
N ASN A 243 1.35 30.27 7.69
CA ASN A 243 1.99 30.05 6.38
C ASN A 243 3.16 29.06 6.41
N GLU A 244 3.63 28.65 7.60
CA GLU A 244 4.83 27.83 7.79
C GLU A 244 4.52 26.50 8.47
N ILE A 245 5.34 25.48 8.20
CA ILE A 245 5.33 24.19 8.90
C ILE A 245 6.76 23.71 9.14
N GLY A 246 7.07 23.34 10.39
CA GLY A 246 8.40 22.88 10.79
C GLY A 246 8.63 21.39 10.50
N SER A 247 9.82 21.06 9.98
CA SER A 247 10.32 19.69 9.86
C SER A 247 11.79 19.59 10.28
N TYR A 248 12.21 18.42 10.75
CA TYR A 248 13.59 18.17 11.18
C TYR A 248 14.36 17.57 10.01
N ILE A 249 15.30 18.35 9.46
CA ILE A 249 16.15 17.96 8.31
C ILE A 249 17.62 18.21 8.65
N PRO A 250 18.18 17.52 9.66
CA PRO A 250 19.58 17.68 10.05
C PRO A 250 20.54 17.26 8.91
N PRO A 251 21.79 17.75 8.93
CA PRO A 251 22.84 17.25 8.04
C PRO A 251 23.17 15.78 8.37
N ARG A 252 23.79 15.06 7.41
CA ARG A 252 23.93 13.59 7.48
C ARG A 252 24.82 13.13 8.64
N ASP A 253 25.78 13.95 9.05
CA ASP A 253 26.68 13.73 10.18
C ASP A 253 26.01 13.88 11.56
N GLU A 254 24.89 14.61 11.67
CA GLU A 254 24.04 14.59 12.86
C GLU A 254 23.17 13.32 12.95
N LEU A 255 22.86 12.69 11.81
CA LEU A 255 22.08 11.43 11.75
C LEU A 255 22.94 10.20 12.06
N VAL A 256 24.19 10.21 11.60
CA VAL A 256 25.22 9.24 11.99
C VAL A 256 25.60 9.50 13.45
N ARG A 257 25.76 8.44 14.25
CA ARG A 257 26.30 8.59 15.60
C ARG A 257 26.99 7.30 16.03
N ASP A 258 28.32 7.34 16.04
CA ASP A 258 29.14 6.21 16.48
C ASP A 258 29.03 5.97 17.99
N ASN A 259 29.30 4.71 18.39
CA ASN A 259 29.46 4.29 19.79
C ASN A 259 28.23 4.55 20.67
N ILE A 260 27.01 4.37 20.15
CA ILE A 260 25.79 4.42 20.98
C ILE A 260 25.75 3.22 21.91
N ARG A 261 26.10 3.49 23.17
CA ARG A 261 25.90 2.57 24.28
C ARG A 261 24.40 2.51 24.61
N ASN A 262 23.91 1.31 24.89
CA ASN A 262 22.56 1.02 25.40
C ASN A 262 21.40 1.07 24.37
N VAL A 263 21.62 0.71 23.10
CA VAL A 263 20.51 0.30 22.22
C VAL A 263 20.15 -1.17 22.50
N ASP A 264 18.93 -1.42 22.97
CA ASP A 264 18.38 -2.78 23.09
C ASP A 264 17.88 -3.26 21.72
N VAL A 265 18.72 -4.03 21.02
CA VAL A 265 18.37 -4.68 19.74
C VAL A 265 18.14 -6.17 19.99
N ARG A 266 16.93 -6.64 19.66
CA ARG A 266 16.48 -8.01 19.96
C ARG A 266 16.43 -8.86 18.70
N LYS A 267 16.95 -10.09 18.73
CA LYS A 267 16.83 -11.01 17.58
C LYS A 267 15.38 -11.46 17.42
N ILE A 268 14.91 -11.60 16.17
CA ILE A 268 13.54 -12.06 15.88
C ILE A 268 13.31 -13.51 16.33
N GLU A 269 12.29 -13.72 17.16
CA GLU A 269 11.80 -15.03 17.62
C GLU A 269 11.19 -15.92 16.51
N ARG A 270 10.81 -15.32 15.37
CA ARG A 270 10.15 -15.97 14.23
C ARG A 270 10.72 -15.46 12.92
N LYS A 271 10.73 -16.31 11.89
CA LYS A 271 11.09 -15.87 10.53
C LYS A 271 10.12 -14.79 10.04
N SER A 272 10.69 -13.73 9.47
CA SER A 272 9.95 -12.62 8.89
C SER A 272 9.51 -12.87 7.45
N SER A 273 8.49 -12.14 7.04
CA SER A 273 8.04 -11.92 5.65
C SER A 273 8.86 -10.87 4.87
N LEU A 274 9.80 -10.18 5.53
CA LEU A 274 10.70 -9.20 4.91
C LEU A 274 11.79 -9.91 4.10
N GLU A 275 11.89 -9.61 2.81
CA GLU A 275 12.96 -10.11 1.93
C GLU A 275 14.22 -9.23 2.07
N SER A 276 14.87 -9.31 3.23
CA SER A 276 16.04 -8.53 3.66
C SER A 276 17.16 -8.43 2.61
N SER A 277 17.48 -9.55 1.95
CA SER A 277 18.51 -9.63 0.90
C SER A 277 18.21 -8.79 -0.34
N LYS A 278 16.94 -8.43 -0.58
CA LYS A 278 16.46 -7.63 -1.73
C LYS A 278 16.27 -6.14 -1.41
N LEU A 279 16.73 -5.69 -0.24
CA LEU A 279 16.66 -4.28 0.17
C LEU A 279 17.82 -3.48 -0.42
N GLU A 280 17.52 -2.30 -0.97
CA GLU A 280 18.51 -1.37 -1.54
C GLU A 280 18.58 -0.01 -0.83
N ILE A 281 17.62 0.28 0.05
CA ILE A 281 17.67 1.42 0.98
C ILE A 281 18.95 1.37 1.84
N GLY A 282 19.48 2.54 2.21
CA GLY A 282 20.75 2.65 2.92
C GLY A 282 22.02 2.35 2.13
N LYS A 283 21.97 1.60 1.02
CA LYS A 283 23.14 1.32 0.15
C LYS A 283 23.56 2.53 -0.71
N ARG A 284 22.98 3.72 -0.45
CA ARG A 284 23.16 4.96 -1.20
C ARG A 284 24.39 5.75 -0.74
N ASN A 285 25.49 5.53 -1.48
CA ASN A 285 26.61 6.46 -1.54
C ASN A 285 26.15 7.81 -2.09
N SER A 286 26.62 8.92 -1.51
CA SER A 286 26.32 10.30 -1.94
C SER A 286 26.59 10.55 -3.43
N ASN A 287 27.59 9.87 -3.99
CA ASN A 287 27.95 9.93 -5.41
C ASN A 287 26.82 9.50 -6.37
N THR A 288 25.81 8.75 -5.92
CA THR A 288 24.69 8.34 -6.78
C THR A 288 23.77 9.51 -7.12
N VAL A 289 23.48 10.41 -6.16
CA VAL A 289 22.71 11.64 -6.42
C VAL A 289 23.40 12.50 -7.49
N GLY A 290 24.73 12.62 -7.38
CA GLY A 290 25.55 13.33 -8.37
C GLY A 290 25.62 12.68 -9.77
N LYS A 291 25.27 11.39 -9.91
CA LYS A 291 25.07 10.73 -11.22
C LYS A 291 23.67 10.98 -11.74
N ASP A 292 22.65 10.73 -10.92
CA ASP A 292 21.24 10.90 -11.28
C ASP A 292 20.92 12.32 -11.79
N VAL A 293 21.51 13.35 -11.16
CA VAL A 293 21.41 14.75 -11.60
C VAL A 293 22.02 14.99 -12.98
N ARG A 294 23.18 14.36 -13.30
CA ARG A 294 23.85 14.50 -14.61
C ARG A 294 23.05 13.85 -15.74
N VAL A 295 22.47 12.67 -15.49
CA VAL A 295 21.57 12.01 -16.44
C VAL A 295 20.37 12.91 -16.78
N ARG A 296 19.80 13.61 -15.79
CA ARG A 296 18.70 14.56 -16.02
C ARG A 296 19.06 15.72 -16.95
N THR A 297 20.32 16.16 -16.99
CA THR A 297 20.78 17.21 -17.91
C THR A 297 21.04 16.74 -19.34
N GLU A 298 21.27 15.44 -19.55
CA GLU A 298 21.59 14.87 -20.88
C GLU A 298 20.34 14.25 -21.55
N ASP A 299 19.55 13.45 -20.82
CA ASP A 299 18.44 12.65 -21.37
C ASP A 299 17.06 13.34 -21.37
N GLY A 300 16.99 14.64 -21.09
CA GLY A 300 15.75 15.42 -20.87
C GLY A 300 14.70 15.43 -22.00
N LYS A 301 14.95 14.76 -23.14
CA LYS A 301 14.00 14.56 -24.25
C LYS A 301 13.36 13.16 -24.30
N ASN A 302 13.96 12.12 -23.71
CA ASN A 302 13.46 10.74 -23.82
C ASN A 302 12.43 10.38 -22.74
N ILE A 303 12.59 10.90 -21.52
CA ILE A 303 11.82 10.51 -20.31
C ILE A 303 10.29 10.64 -20.51
N ASN A 304 9.82 11.54 -21.36
CA ASN A 304 8.39 11.70 -21.65
C ASN A 304 7.75 10.48 -22.37
N ARG A 305 8.52 9.66 -23.11
CA ARG A 305 7.99 8.46 -23.77
C ARG A 305 7.86 7.28 -22.81
N GLU A 306 8.79 7.09 -21.89
CA GLU A 306 8.73 5.98 -20.93
C GLU A 306 7.58 6.12 -19.93
N LYS A 307 7.20 7.36 -19.59
CA LYS A 307 6.03 7.65 -18.75
C LYS A 307 4.71 7.13 -19.35
N GLU A 308 4.56 7.11 -20.68
CA GLU A 308 3.39 6.51 -21.33
C GLU A 308 3.45 4.97 -21.33
N ILE A 309 4.65 4.39 -21.49
CA ILE A 309 4.87 2.93 -21.57
C ILE A 309 4.58 2.24 -20.22
N ILE A 310 5.00 2.83 -19.11
CA ILE A 310 4.83 2.23 -17.77
C ILE A 310 3.36 2.24 -17.33
N ILE A 311 2.59 3.28 -17.70
CA ILE A 311 1.17 3.41 -17.33
C ILE A 311 0.29 2.36 -18.04
N ALA A 312 0.70 1.85 -19.20
CA ALA A 312 -0.13 0.98 -20.05
C ALA A 312 -0.25 -0.49 -19.60
N GLN A 313 0.62 -0.99 -18.71
CA GLN A 313 0.82 -2.44 -18.56
C GLN A 313 -0.34 -3.31 -18.00
N PRO A 314 -1.41 -2.79 -17.36
CA PRO A 314 -2.60 -3.59 -17.09
C PRO A 314 -3.48 -3.84 -18.32
N GLU A 315 -3.57 -2.89 -19.26
CA GLU A 315 -4.64 -2.85 -20.27
C GLU A 315 -4.28 -3.54 -21.59
N THR A 316 -2.98 -3.63 -21.93
CA THR A 316 -2.53 -4.08 -23.26
C THR A 316 -2.96 -5.52 -23.61
N ARG A 317 -3.11 -6.41 -22.62
CA ARG A 317 -3.39 -7.84 -22.88
C ARG A 317 -4.74 -8.11 -23.53
N GLN A 318 -5.79 -7.36 -23.20
CA GLN A 318 -7.10 -7.53 -23.85
C GLN A 318 -7.08 -6.99 -25.29
N ARG A 319 -6.47 -5.80 -25.48
CA ARG A 319 -6.48 -5.10 -26.77
C ARG A 319 -5.59 -5.74 -27.85
N VAL A 320 -4.59 -6.53 -27.47
CA VAL A 320 -3.76 -7.32 -28.40
C VAL A 320 -4.56 -8.52 -28.94
N GLN A 321 -5.21 -9.31 -28.08
CA GLN A 321 -6.03 -10.45 -28.54
C GLN A 321 -7.14 -10.02 -29.51
N GLU A 322 -7.80 -8.88 -29.23
CA GLU A 322 -8.86 -8.35 -30.09
C GLU A 322 -8.33 -7.88 -31.46
N ARG A 323 -7.11 -7.35 -31.52
CA ARG A 323 -6.45 -6.99 -32.79
C ARG A 323 -5.99 -8.22 -33.59
N GLU A 324 -5.37 -9.21 -32.95
CA GLU A 324 -4.94 -10.46 -33.61
C GLU A 324 -6.12 -11.20 -34.24
N ILE A 325 -7.28 -11.23 -33.56
CA ILE A 325 -8.53 -11.79 -34.12
C ILE A 325 -9.03 -10.96 -35.31
N THR A 326 -8.91 -9.63 -35.25
CA THR A 326 -9.41 -8.73 -36.31
C THR A 326 -8.55 -8.78 -37.58
N GLU A 327 -7.22 -8.83 -37.45
CA GLU A 327 -6.32 -8.89 -38.60
C GLU A 327 -6.32 -10.28 -39.27
N ARG A 328 -6.43 -11.37 -38.49
CA ARG A 328 -6.45 -12.73 -39.04
C ARG A 328 -7.70 -13.01 -39.91
N ASN A 329 -8.83 -12.37 -39.58
CA ASN A 329 -10.07 -12.44 -40.38
C ASN A 329 -10.01 -11.60 -41.68
N ARG A 330 -8.95 -10.83 -41.92
CA ARG A 330 -8.84 -9.91 -43.05
C ARG A 330 -8.15 -10.50 -44.29
N THR A 331 -7.61 -11.71 -44.18
CA THR A 331 -6.70 -12.32 -45.17
C THR A 331 -7.15 -13.70 -45.66
N GLN A 332 -8.40 -14.11 -45.38
CA GLN A 332 -8.97 -15.39 -45.82
C GLN A 332 -10.19 -15.18 -46.71
N THR A 333 -10.35 -16.00 -47.74
CA THR A 333 -11.54 -15.99 -48.59
C THR A 333 -12.69 -16.79 -47.95
N PRO A 334 -13.97 -16.49 -48.28
CA PRO A 334 -15.12 -17.03 -47.54
C PRO A 334 -15.19 -18.56 -47.40
N ASN A 335 -14.67 -19.31 -48.39
CA ASN A 335 -14.75 -20.77 -48.41
C ASN A 335 -13.86 -21.46 -47.35
N GLU A 336 -12.74 -20.86 -46.94
CA GLU A 336 -11.87 -21.45 -45.90
C GLU A 336 -12.51 -21.37 -44.51
N ILE A 337 -13.26 -20.28 -44.25
CA ILE A 337 -13.90 -19.99 -42.97
C ILE A 337 -15.00 -21.03 -42.66
N GLU A 338 -15.64 -21.61 -43.68
CA GLU A 338 -16.67 -22.62 -43.47
C GLU A 338 -16.11 -24.02 -43.16
N HIS A 339 -15.03 -24.43 -43.84
CA HIS A 339 -14.37 -25.72 -43.55
C HIS A 339 -13.83 -25.77 -42.11
N GLN A 340 -13.10 -24.74 -41.67
CA GLN A 340 -12.56 -24.72 -40.29
C GLN A 340 -13.66 -24.75 -39.21
N LYS A 341 -14.83 -24.16 -39.47
CA LYS A 341 -15.99 -24.23 -38.55
C LYS A 341 -16.58 -25.65 -38.45
N ARG A 342 -16.60 -26.41 -39.55
CA ARG A 342 -17.07 -27.81 -39.56
C ARG A 342 -16.11 -28.71 -38.77
N ASP A 343 -14.80 -28.61 -38.99
CA ASP A 343 -13.79 -29.44 -38.31
C ASP A 343 -13.72 -29.19 -36.78
N VAL A 344 -13.81 -27.93 -36.34
CA VAL A 344 -13.86 -27.57 -34.91
C VAL A 344 -15.13 -28.09 -34.23
N THR A 345 -16.24 -28.21 -34.96
CA THR A 345 -17.51 -28.75 -34.42
C THR A 345 -17.42 -30.27 -34.24
N ILE A 346 -16.99 -31.00 -35.29
CA ILE A 346 -16.80 -32.46 -35.24
C ILE A 346 -15.79 -32.86 -34.15
N SER A 347 -14.75 -32.03 -33.94
CA SER A 347 -13.74 -32.23 -32.89
C SER A 347 -14.26 -32.00 -31.47
N ARG A 348 -15.32 -31.19 -31.29
CA ARG A 348 -15.97 -30.97 -29.99
C ARG A 348 -16.95 -32.09 -29.64
N GLU A 349 -17.77 -32.55 -30.59
CA GLU A 349 -18.73 -33.64 -30.33
C GLU A 349 -18.02 -34.95 -29.95
N LYS A 350 -16.95 -35.32 -30.66
CA LYS A 350 -16.12 -36.49 -30.32
C LYS A 350 -15.51 -36.42 -28.91
N LYS A 351 -15.35 -35.23 -28.32
CA LYS A 351 -14.79 -35.05 -26.98
C LYS A 351 -15.85 -35.10 -25.86
N ASN A 352 -17.11 -34.78 -26.17
CA ASN A 352 -18.20 -34.86 -25.18
C ASN A 352 -18.75 -36.29 -25.01
N ILE A 353 -18.72 -37.13 -26.06
CA ILE A 353 -19.25 -38.50 -26.02
C ILE A 353 -18.41 -39.44 -25.10
N GLN A 354 -17.20 -39.03 -24.69
CA GLN A 354 -16.25 -39.88 -23.99
C GLN A 354 -16.23 -39.74 -22.45
N LEU A 355 -17.24 -39.07 -21.85
CA LEU A 355 -17.27 -38.71 -20.42
C LEU A 355 -18.47 -39.29 -19.62
N GLU A 356 -19.26 -40.17 -20.23
CA GLU A 356 -20.42 -40.85 -19.64
C GLU A 356 -20.38 -42.34 -20.04
N THR A 357 -20.53 -43.38 -19.18
CA THR A 357 -20.74 -43.48 -17.72
C THR A 357 -19.91 -44.66 -17.07
N PRO A 358 -20.38 -45.63 -16.23
CA PRO A 358 -19.89 -45.72 -14.83
C PRO A 358 -19.44 -47.13 -14.30
N ARG A 359 -18.71 -47.16 -13.15
CA ARG A 359 -18.63 -48.25 -12.11
C ARG A 359 -17.58 -47.89 -11.03
N THR A 360 -17.86 -47.63 -9.73
CA THR A 360 -18.31 -48.44 -8.56
C THR A 360 -17.23 -49.12 -7.70
N ASN A 361 -17.22 -48.78 -6.39
CA ASN A 361 -16.69 -49.54 -5.21
C ASN A 361 -15.13 -49.68 -5.06
N LYS A 362 -14.54 -49.75 -3.85
CA LYS A 362 -15.04 -49.74 -2.45
C LYS A 362 -13.93 -49.38 -1.43
N ARG A 363 -14.29 -48.73 -0.31
CA ARG A 363 -13.56 -48.63 1.00
C ARG A 363 -12.20 -47.87 0.99
N GLU A 364 -11.73 -47.24 2.07
CA GLU A 364 -12.21 -47.16 3.47
C GLU A 364 -11.88 -45.77 4.12
N VAL A 365 -12.82 -45.21 4.92
CA VAL A 365 -12.63 -44.63 6.30
C VAL A 365 -11.38 -43.74 6.52
N LYS A 366 -11.41 -42.43 6.87
CA LYS A 366 -12.32 -41.50 7.61
C LYS A 366 -11.89 -40.02 7.28
N THR A 367 -12.43 -38.85 7.66
CA THR A 367 -13.55 -38.27 8.48
C THR A 367 -12.96 -37.28 9.51
N GLU A 368 -13.39 -36.02 9.66
CA GLU A 368 -14.39 -35.21 8.94
C GLU A 368 -13.70 -33.97 8.30
N THR A 369 -14.05 -32.67 8.35
CA THR A 369 -15.13 -31.81 8.92
C THR A 369 -15.45 -30.71 7.88
N LYS A 370 -16.68 -30.64 7.33
CA LYS A 370 -17.04 -29.54 6.39
C LYS A 370 -18.54 -29.28 6.12
N THR A 371 -19.45 -29.88 6.90
CA THR A 371 -20.85 -30.07 6.48
C THR A 371 -21.83 -28.95 6.89
N ASP A 372 -21.47 -28.09 7.85
CA ASP A 372 -22.44 -27.25 8.58
C ASP A 372 -22.67 -25.84 8.01
N THR A 373 -21.78 -25.37 7.11
CA THR A 373 -21.94 -24.06 6.47
C THR A 373 -23.08 -24.08 5.43
N ARG A 374 -23.15 -25.14 4.63
CA ARG A 374 -24.04 -25.23 3.46
C ARG A 374 -25.51 -25.48 3.84
N SER A 375 -25.74 -26.20 4.95
CA SER A 375 -27.07 -26.34 5.59
C SER A 375 -27.59 -24.98 6.06
N THR A 376 -26.71 -24.16 6.64
CA THR A 376 -27.03 -22.84 7.18
C THR A 376 -27.38 -21.83 6.08
N GLU A 377 -26.59 -21.77 5.00
CA GLU A 377 -26.85 -20.88 3.85
C GLU A 377 -28.22 -21.16 3.17
N ILE A 378 -28.53 -22.43 2.92
CA ILE A 378 -29.82 -22.85 2.32
C ILE A 378 -31.00 -22.45 3.24
N ARG A 379 -30.82 -22.56 4.56
CA ARG A 379 -31.85 -22.17 5.55
C ARG A 379 -32.07 -20.65 5.63
N ILE A 380 -31.04 -19.85 5.36
CA ILE A 380 -31.15 -18.39 5.28
C ILE A 380 -31.90 -17.99 4.01
N GLN A 381 -31.47 -18.47 2.83
CA GLN A 381 -32.12 -18.13 1.56
C GLN A 381 -33.61 -18.49 1.55
N LYS A 382 -33.99 -19.65 2.10
CA LYS A 382 -35.39 -20.06 2.18
C LYS A 382 -36.24 -19.10 3.03
N ARG A 383 -35.71 -18.62 4.15
CA ARG A 383 -36.38 -17.62 5.01
C ARG A 383 -36.54 -16.26 4.34
N GLU A 384 -35.59 -15.83 3.51
CA GLU A 384 -35.71 -14.56 2.77
C GLU A 384 -36.81 -14.62 1.70
N VAL A 385 -36.95 -15.76 1.01
CA VAL A 385 -38.04 -16.00 0.04
C VAL A 385 -39.40 -16.07 0.75
N GLU A 386 -39.50 -16.80 1.86
CA GLU A 386 -40.72 -16.88 2.68
C GLU A 386 -41.16 -15.49 3.17
N LYS A 387 -40.22 -14.66 3.64
CA LYS A 387 -40.50 -13.28 4.08
C LYS A 387 -40.96 -12.38 2.93
N ARG A 388 -40.28 -12.42 1.77
CA ARG A 388 -40.66 -11.63 0.59
C ARG A 388 -42.07 -11.98 0.10
N ASN A 389 -42.45 -13.26 0.14
CA ASN A 389 -43.80 -13.72 -0.22
C ASN A 389 -44.87 -13.26 0.79
N PHE A 390 -44.53 -13.20 2.08
CA PHE A 390 -45.42 -12.64 3.11
C PHE A 390 -45.68 -11.15 2.90
N ASP A 391 -44.62 -10.36 2.64
CA ASP A 391 -44.73 -8.90 2.45
C ASP A 391 -45.53 -8.54 1.19
N LEU A 392 -45.42 -9.33 0.11
CA LEU A 392 -46.26 -9.19 -1.10
C LEU A 392 -47.75 -9.41 -0.78
N LYS A 393 -48.08 -10.53 -0.09
CA LYS A 393 -49.46 -10.90 0.23
C LYS A 393 -50.14 -9.89 1.17
N ASN A 394 -49.36 -9.29 2.08
CA ASN A 394 -49.84 -8.20 2.96
C ASN A 394 -50.19 -6.93 2.17
N ASN A 395 -49.43 -6.59 1.12
CA ASN A 395 -49.71 -5.43 0.27
C ASN A 395 -50.97 -5.62 -0.60
N GLU A 396 -51.23 -6.84 -1.10
CA GLU A 396 -52.47 -7.15 -1.82
C GLU A 396 -53.71 -7.06 -0.90
N GLN A 397 -53.59 -7.54 0.34
CA GLN A 397 -54.65 -7.40 1.34
C GLN A 397 -54.92 -5.93 1.71
N ARG A 398 -53.89 -5.09 1.85
CA ARG A 398 -54.08 -3.64 2.04
C ARG A 398 -54.81 -2.98 0.86
N ARG A 399 -54.36 -3.23 -0.37
CA ARG A 399 -55.00 -2.67 -1.59
C ARG A 399 -56.48 -3.05 -1.72
N THR A 400 -56.85 -4.27 -1.32
CA THR A 400 -58.25 -4.74 -1.36
C THR A 400 -59.08 -4.30 -0.14
N GLN A 401 -58.44 -3.91 0.97
CA GLN A 401 -59.09 -3.21 2.08
C GLN A 401 -59.42 -1.76 1.69
N ASP A 402 -58.47 -1.06 1.06
CA ASP A 402 -58.59 0.35 0.67
C ASP A 402 -59.65 0.53 -0.44
N SER A 403 -59.73 -0.37 -1.42
CA SER A 403 -60.78 -0.31 -2.46
C SER A 403 -62.18 -0.44 -1.86
N ARG A 404 -62.39 -1.39 -0.95
CA ARG A 404 -63.67 -1.62 -0.25
C ARG A 404 -64.08 -0.46 0.65
N ASN A 405 -63.12 0.26 1.24
CA ASN A 405 -63.40 1.50 1.95
C ASN A 405 -63.81 2.63 0.98
N SER A 406 -63.13 2.77 -0.17
CA SER A 406 -63.46 3.81 -1.15
C SER A 406 -64.86 3.63 -1.78
N GLU A 407 -65.32 2.40 -1.95
CA GLU A 407 -66.69 2.09 -2.38
C GLU A 407 -67.72 2.45 -1.30
N ARG A 408 -67.46 2.12 -0.03
CA ARG A 408 -68.36 2.44 1.10
C ARG A 408 -68.56 3.94 1.32
N THR A 409 -67.61 4.79 0.92
CA THR A 409 -67.73 6.26 1.02
C THR A 409 -68.54 6.88 -0.14
N ARG A 410 -68.99 6.10 -1.13
CA ARG A 410 -69.78 6.59 -2.28
C ARG A 410 -71.28 6.31 -2.21
N THR A 411 -71.75 5.63 -1.15
CA THR A 411 -73.14 5.15 -1.05
C THR A 411 -73.80 5.60 0.27
N ARG A 412 -73.58 6.86 0.66
CA ARG A 412 -74.11 7.45 1.89
C ARG A 412 -74.30 8.96 1.77
#